data_AF-A0A2V9AQY8-F1
#
_entry.id   AF-A0A2V9AQY8-F1
#
_cell.length_a   1.000
_cell.length_b   1.000
_cell.length_c   1.000
_cell.angle_alpha   90.00
_cell.angle_beta   90.00
_cell.angle_gamma   90.00
#
_symmetry.space_group_name_H-M   'P 1'
#
loop_
_entity.id
_entity.type
_entity.pdbx_description
1 polymer ?
#
loop_
_entity_poly.entity_id
_entity_poly.type
_entity_poly.pdbx_seq_one_letter_code
_entity_poly.pdbx_strand_id
1 'polypeptide(L)'
;MPEDKNFFAGLVDFSFQQQIMRRIVKVLYIIGILAGGISVVTYAVFGFQQSPAEGLINLVAGIVSLFVGILIWRGMLEVALLVQRIAESIDRATHS
;
A
#
# COMPACT_ATOMS: atom_id res chain seq x y z
N MET A 1 -25.83 5.07 12.75
CA MET A 1 -24.67 4.90 11.85
C MET A 1 -23.53 4.29 12.67
N PRO A 2 -23.40 2.96 12.75
CA PRO A 2 -22.39 2.29 13.59
C PRO A 2 -21.21 1.66 12.82
N GLU A 3 -21.22 1.65 11.48
CA GLU A 3 -20.24 0.90 10.68
C GLU A 3 -18.85 1.55 10.65
N ASP A 4 -18.77 2.88 10.69
CA ASP A 4 -17.49 3.61 10.61
C ASP A 4 -16.62 3.36 11.84
N LYS A 5 -17.22 3.24 13.03
CA LYS A 5 -16.48 3.01 14.27
C LYS A 5 -15.81 1.64 14.31
N ASN A 6 -16.44 0.63 13.70
CA ASN A 6 -15.86 -0.72 13.59
C ASN A 6 -14.70 -0.77 12.59
N PHE A 7 -14.72 0.06 11.54
CA PHE A 7 -13.64 0.10 10.55
C PHE A 7 -12.35 0.68 11.13
N PHE A 8 -12.44 1.83 11.82
CA PHE A 8 -11.29 2.43 12.49
C PHE A 8 -10.83 1.64 13.72
N ALA A 9 -11.76 1.04 14.48
CA ALA A 9 -11.39 0.13 15.57
C ALA A 9 -10.66 -1.11 15.05
N GLY A 10 -11.10 -1.69 13.93
CA GLY A 10 -10.44 -2.83 13.29
C GLY A 10 -9.10 -2.50 12.61
N LEU A 11 -8.80 -1.23 12.33
CA LEU A 11 -7.47 -0.79 11.86
C LEU A 11 -6.45 -0.70 13.02
N VAL A 12 -6.92 -0.46 14.24
CA VAL A 12 -6.09 -0.38 15.46
C VAL A 12 -6.08 -1.71 16.22
N ASP A 13 -7.00 -2.63 15.88
CA ASP A 13 -7.02 -3.99 16.41
C ASP A 13 -6.01 -4.88 15.67
N PHE A 14 -4.87 -5.13 16.30
CA PHE A 14 -3.82 -6.02 15.80
C PHE A 14 -4.21 -7.51 15.86
N SER A 15 -5.41 -7.83 16.38
CA SER A 15 -6.03 -9.15 16.28
C SER A 15 -6.61 -9.32 14.87
N PHE A 16 -5.74 -9.61 13.90
CA PHE A 16 -6.13 -9.76 12.49
C PHE A 16 -7.06 -10.97 12.26
N GLN A 17 -8.36 -10.77 12.43
CA GLN A 17 -9.38 -11.71 11.98
C GLN A 17 -9.28 -11.85 10.44
N GLN A 18 -9.21 -13.10 9.93
CA GLN A 18 -8.89 -13.43 8.52
C GLN A 18 -9.74 -12.65 7.48
N GLN A 19 -11.01 -12.38 7.78
CA GLN A 19 -11.94 -11.65 6.90
C GLN A 19 -11.60 -10.15 6.76
N ILE A 20 -11.16 -9.50 7.84
CA ILE A 20 -10.87 -8.05 7.86
C ILE A 20 -9.56 -7.77 7.13
N MET A 21 -8.58 -8.67 7.25
CA MET A 21 -7.26 -8.53 6.62
C MET A 21 -7.34 -8.40 5.09
N ARG A 22 -8.20 -9.16 4.37
CA ARG A 22 -8.37 -9.01 2.90
C ARG A 22 -8.88 -7.62 2.50
N ARG A 23 -9.72 -7.01 3.34
CA ARG A 23 -10.28 -5.67 3.10
C ARG A 23 -9.23 -4.60 3.37
N ILE A 24 -8.44 -4.75 4.43
CA ILE A 24 -7.33 -3.86 4.80
C ILE A 24 -6.25 -3.83 3.70
N VAL A 25 -5.87 -4.98 3.13
CA VAL A 25 -4.87 -5.05 2.04
C VAL A 25 -5.29 -4.20 0.83
N LYS A 26 -6.57 -4.21 0.44
CA LYS A 26 -7.09 -3.37 -0.66
C LYS A 26 -7.02 -1.88 -0.33
N VAL A 27 -7.34 -1.49 0.91
CA VAL A 27 -7.30 -0.09 1.34
C VAL A 27 -5.86 0.40 1.41
N LEU A 28 -4.95 -0.40 1.98
CA LEU A 28 -3.51 -0.16 1.93
C LEU A 28 -3.04 0.01 0.49
N TYR A 29 -3.50 -0.84 -0.45
CA TYR A 29 -3.12 -0.71 -1.86
C TYR A 29 -3.40 0.68 -2.41
N ILE A 30 -4.63 1.15 -2.24
CA ILE A 30 -5.10 2.45 -2.71
C ILE A 30 -4.31 3.58 -2.02
N ILE A 31 -4.11 3.50 -0.70
CA ILE A 31 -3.34 4.50 0.05
C ILE A 31 -1.89 4.55 -0.44
N GLY A 32 -1.26 3.41 -0.69
CA GLY A 32 0.12 3.34 -1.18
C GLY A 32 0.28 3.94 -2.58
N ILE A 33 -0.68 3.72 -3.48
CA ILE A 33 -0.68 4.37 -4.80
C ILE A 33 -0.86 5.88 -4.66
N LEU A 34 -1.82 6.32 -3.83
CA LEU A 34 -2.06 7.75 -3.60
C LEU A 34 -0.83 8.42 -2.98
N ALA A 35 -0.22 7.80 -1.97
CA ALA A 35 1.00 8.28 -1.33
C ALA A 35 2.20 8.32 -2.31
N GLY A 36 2.34 7.30 -3.17
CA GLY A 36 3.36 7.29 -4.22
C GLY A 36 3.17 8.42 -5.23
N GLY A 37 1.92 8.67 -5.67
CA GLY A 37 1.59 9.79 -6.54
C GLY A 37 1.89 11.15 -5.89
N ILE A 38 1.48 11.35 -4.64
CA ILE A 38 1.75 12.58 -3.87
C ILE A 38 3.26 12.78 -3.70
N SER A 39 4.00 11.72 -3.42
CA SER A 39 5.47 11.78 -3.26
C SER A 39 6.12 12.34 -4.52
N VAL A 40 5.76 11.84 -5.71
CA VAL A 40 6.34 12.34 -6.97
C VAL A 40 6.02 13.81 -7.21
N VAL A 41 4.77 14.23 -7.01
CA VAL A 41 4.38 15.64 -7.19
C VAL A 41 5.18 16.51 -6.22
N THR A 42 5.33 16.07 -4.98
CA THR A 42 6.09 16.79 -3.94
C THR A 42 7.56 16.93 -4.33
N TYR A 43 8.21 15.82 -4.71
CA TYR A 43 9.62 15.83 -5.14
C TYR A 43 9.85 16.69 -6.40
N ALA A 44 8.92 16.66 -7.35
CA ALA A 44 8.98 17.52 -8.53
C ALA A 44 8.91 19.00 -8.13
N VAL A 45 7.92 19.39 -7.31
CA VAL A 45 7.75 20.78 -6.86
C VAL A 45 8.97 21.28 -6.09
N PHE A 46 9.51 20.49 -5.17
CA PHE A 46 10.73 20.85 -4.44
C PHE A 46 11.96 20.94 -5.35
N GLY A 47 12.10 20.06 -6.33
CA GLY A 47 13.20 20.11 -7.31
C GLY A 47 13.17 21.39 -8.14
N PHE A 48 11.98 21.81 -8.60
CA PHE A 48 11.83 23.05 -9.37
C PHE A 48 12.07 24.33 -8.54
N GLN A 49 11.94 24.27 -7.21
CA GLN A 49 12.26 25.40 -6.33
C GLN A 49 13.78 25.64 -6.18
N GLN A 50 14.60 24.59 -6.34
CA GLN A 50 16.06 24.73 -6.23
C GLN A 50 16.69 25.15 -7.56
N SER A 51 16.38 24.45 -8.64
CA SER A 51 16.89 24.78 -9.98
C SER A 51 16.05 24.12 -11.07
N PRO A 52 15.84 24.76 -12.24
CA PRO A 52 15.13 24.15 -13.36
C PRO A 52 15.75 22.83 -13.84
N ALA A 53 17.08 22.71 -13.78
CA ALA A 53 17.80 21.49 -14.15
C ALA A 53 17.59 20.37 -13.14
N GLU A 54 17.62 20.67 -11.84
CA GLU A 54 17.33 19.71 -10.78
C GLU A 54 15.86 19.27 -10.78
N GLY A 55 14.93 20.19 -11.08
CA GLY A 55 13.52 19.87 -11.28
C GLY A 55 13.31 18.82 -12.37
N LEU A 56 14.00 18.93 -13.51
CA LEU A 56 13.91 17.96 -14.59
C LEU A 56 14.51 16.60 -14.20
N ILE A 57 15.64 16.58 -13.52
CA ILE A 57 16.28 15.35 -13.03
C ILE A 57 15.37 14.65 -12.01
N ASN A 58 14.84 15.39 -11.03
CA ASN A 58 13.93 14.85 -10.03
C ASN A 58 12.60 14.39 -10.61
N LEU A 59 12.14 14.99 -11.71
CA LEU A 59 10.93 14.54 -12.40
C LEU A 59 11.15 13.18 -13.08
N VAL A 60 12.26 13.02 -13.80
CA VAL A 60 12.62 11.72 -14.41
C VAL A 60 12.87 10.66 -13.34
N ALA A 61 13.67 10.99 -12.32
CA ALA A 61 13.94 10.10 -11.19
C ALA A 61 12.64 9.75 -10.44
N GLY A 62 11.76 10.72 -10.21
CA GLY A 62 10.46 10.54 -9.56
C GLY A 62 9.55 9.58 -10.34
N ILE A 63 9.48 9.70 -11.67
CA ILE A 63 8.71 8.76 -12.51
C ILE A 63 9.26 7.33 -12.38
N VAL A 64 10.58 7.16 -12.45
CA VAL A 64 11.22 5.85 -12.30
C VAL A 64 10.97 5.28 -10.89
N SER A 65 11.16 6.10 -9.85
CA SER A 65 10.90 5.73 -8.46
C SER A 65 9.44 5.36 -8.21
N LEU A 66 8.48 6.00 -8.88
CA LEU A 66 7.06 5.66 -8.79
C LEU A 66 6.77 4.31 -9.43
N PHE A 67 7.35 4.03 -10.59
CA PHE A 67 7.23 2.72 -11.23
C PHE A 67 7.80 1.60 -10.35
N VAL A 68 9.02 1.79 -9.83
CA VAL A 68 9.65 0.83 -8.91
C VAL A 68 8.85 0.70 -7.62
N GLY A 69 8.37 1.81 -7.06
CA GLY A 69 7.55 1.84 -5.85
C GLY A 69 6.24 1.07 -6.03
N ILE A 70 5.54 1.24 -7.16
CA ILE A 70 4.33 0.47 -7.49
C ILE A 70 4.66 -1.02 -7.61
N LEU A 71 5.77 -1.41 -8.23
CA LEU A 71 6.17 -2.81 -8.37
C LEU A 71 6.45 -3.46 -7.01
N ILE A 72 7.23 -2.79 -6.16
CA ILE A 72 7.52 -3.25 -4.79
C ILE A 72 6.22 -3.37 -4.00
N TRP A 73 5.36 -2.36 -4.08
CA TRP A 73 4.08 -2.34 -3.39
C TRP A 73 3.15 -3.47 -3.84
N ARG A 74 3.08 -3.75 -5.15
CA ARG A 74 2.36 -4.91 -5.69
C ARG A 74 2.93 -6.22 -5.14
N GLY A 75 4.25 -6.38 -5.15
CA GLY A 75 4.91 -7.57 -4.61
C GLY A 75 4.59 -7.80 -3.13
N MET A 76 4.67 -6.75 -2.32
CA MET A 76 4.32 -6.80 -0.88
C MET A 76 2.88 -7.27 -0.64
N LEU A 77 1.92 -6.74 -1.40
CA LEU A 77 0.51 -7.10 -1.24
C LEU A 77 0.21 -8.50 -1.76
N GLU A 78 0.88 -8.90 -2.84
CA GLU A 78 0.77 -10.25 -3.37
C GLU A 78 1.28 -11.27 -2.36
N VAL A 79 2.43 -11.00 -1.72
CA VAL A 79 2.94 -11.81 -0.60
C VAL A 79 1.98 -11.81 0.58
N ALA A 80 1.42 -10.66 0.97
CA ALA A 80 0.43 -10.58 2.06
C ALA A 80 -0.80 -11.46 1.78
N LEU A 81 -1.34 -11.42 0.55
CA LEU A 81 -2.45 -12.28 0.12
C LEU A 81 -2.05 -13.75 0.08
N LEU A 82 -0.82 -14.06 -0.32
CA LEU A 82 -0.29 -15.43 -0.42
C LEU A 82 -0.16 -16.07 0.97
N VAL A 83 0.35 -15.32 1.95
CA VAL A 83 0.41 -15.74 3.36
C VAL A 83 -0.99 -16.02 3.91
N GLN A 84 -1.97 -15.16 3.61
CA GLN A 84 -3.36 -15.41 4.00
C GLN A 84 -3.91 -16.69 3.37
N ARG A 85 -3.65 -16.91 2.08
CA ARG A 85 -4.12 -18.10 1.36
C ARG A 85 -3.54 -19.38 1.98
N ILE A 86 -2.28 -19.34 2.41
CA ILE A 86 -1.63 -20.45 3.11
C ILE A 86 -2.31 -20.69 4.48
N ALA A 87 -2.54 -19.64 5.27
CA ALA A 87 -3.22 -19.77 6.55
C ALA A 87 -4.62 -20.42 6.42
N GLU A 88 -5.40 -20.01 5.43
CA GLU A 88 -6.71 -20.61 5.13
C GLU A 88 -6.62 -22.07 4.64
N SER A 89 -5.54 -22.42 3.94
CA SER A 89 -5.32 -23.81 3.51
C SER A 89 -4.98 -24.73 4.67
N ILE A 90 -4.22 -24.24 5.65
CA ILE A 90 -3.85 -24.99 6.87
C ILE A 90 -5.06 -25.17 7.78
N ASP A 91 -5.86 -24.12 7.98
CA ASP A 91 -7.07 -24.19 8.81
C ASP A 91 -8.09 -25.20 8.28
N ARG A 92 -8.31 -25.22 6.95
CA ARG A 92 -9.15 -26.24 6.29
C ARG A 92 -8.61 -27.66 6.43
N ALA A 93 -7.30 -27.85 6.40
CA ALA A 93 -6.67 -29.16 6.54
C ALA A 93 -6.68 -29.69 7.98
N THR A 94 -6.87 -28.82 8.98
CA THR A 94 -6.87 -29.19 10.40
C THR A 94 -8.28 -29.48 10.93
N HIS A 95 -9.32 -28.98 10.25
CA HIS A 95 -10.74 -29.23 10.58
C HIS A 95 -11.38 -30.37 9.77
N SER A 96 -10.58 -31.24 9.14
CA SER A 96 -11.02 -32.51 8.51
C SER A 96 -10.72 -33.71 9.39
#